data_AF-A0A5J5G3C1-F1
#
_entry.id   AF-A0A5J5G3C1-F1
#
_cell.length_a   1.000
_cell.length_b   1.000
_cell.length_c   1.000
_cell.angle_alpha   90.00
_cell.angle_beta   90.00
_cell.angle_gamma   90.00
#
_symmetry.space_group_name_H-M   'P 1'
#
loop_
_entity.id
_entity.type
_entity.pdbx_description
1 polymer ?
#
loop_
_entity_poly.entity_id
_entity_poly.type
_entity_poly.pdbx_seq_one_letter_code
_entity_poly.pdbx_strand_id
1 'polypeptide(L)'
;MIKLTKEIEQEIRREGEKSYPNECCGVLLGASDAQRVTTVARILPIDNAREQDEQYHRFVISADDFLAAERIARRQELEVVGFYHSHPDHPARPSEYDRAHALPFYSYIIVAVAARVAGAFTSWRLSPASKQFEQEDVDAS
;
A
#
# COMPACT_ATOMS: atom_id res chain seq x y z
N MET A 1 -2.82 12.40 -7.07
CA MET A 1 -3.82 12.32 -6.00
C MET A 1 -4.44 10.93 -6.00
N ILE A 2 -4.61 10.35 -4.82
CA ILE A 2 -5.35 9.12 -4.60
C ILE A 2 -6.64 9.40 -3.83
N LYS A 3 -7.74 8.80 -4.29
CA LYS A 3 -9.07 8.89 -3.71
C LYS A 3 -9.47 7.54 -3.14
N LEU A 4 -9.97 7.53 -1.92
CA LEU A 4 -10.54 6.34 -1.30
C LEU A 4 -11.66 6.76 -0.36
N THR A 5 -12.53 5.82 0.01
CA THR A 5 -13.55 6.12 1.02
C THR A 5 -12.94 6.05 2.42
N LYS A 6 -13.58 6.70 3.38
CA LYS A 6 -13.18 6.59 4.80
C LYS A 6 -13.20 5.15 5.30
N GLU A 7 -14.13 4.33 4.81
CA GLU A 7 -14.21 2.92 5.18
C GLU A 7 -12.94 2.16 4.76
N ILE A 8 -12.45 2.40 3.54
CA ILE A 8 -11.20 1.81 3.03
C ILE A 8 -10.01 2.30 3.84
N GLU A 9 -9.93 3.60 4.14
CA GLU A 9 -8.84 4.16 4.94
C GLU A 9 -8.78 3.47 6.31
N GLN A 10 -9.95 3.33 6.97
CA GLN A 10 -10.06 2.67 8.25
C GLN A 10 -9.77 1.16 8.17
N GLU A 11 -10.08 0.51 7.05
CA GLU A 11 -9.74 -0.89 6.83
C GLU A 11 -8.22 -1.09 6.78
N ILE A 12 -7.50 -0.26 6.01
CA ILE A 12 -6.03 -0.30 5.94
C ILE A 12 -5.42 -0.05 7.32
N ARG A 13 -5.94 0.93 8.07
CA ARG A 13 -5.48 1.23 9.43
C ARG A 13 -5.63 0.02 10.36
N ARG A 14 -6.80 -0.63 10.34
CA ARG A 14 -7.07 -1.83 11.14
C ARG A 14 -6.14 -2.99 10.79
N GLU A 15 -5.83 -3.19 9.51
CA GLU A 15 -4.87 -4.21 9.09
C GLU A 15 -3.46 -3.95 9.66
N GLY A 16 -3.04 -2.68 9.70
CA GLY A 16 -1.79 -2.27 10.35
C GLY A 16 -1.78 -2.52 11.86
N GLU A 17 -2.86 -2.13 12.56
CA GLU A 17 -2.99 -2.35 14.01
C GLU A 17 -3.01 -3.85 14.38
N LYS A 18 -3.70 -4.66 13.58
CA LYS A 18 -3.80 -6.12 13.75
C LYS A 18 -2.47 -6.82 13.51
N SER A 19 -1.67 -6.34 12.56
CA SER A 19 -0.39 -6.94 12.21
C SER A 19 0.74 -6.58 13.19
N TYR A 20 0.59 -5.49 13.96
CA TYR A 20 1.60 -5.03 14.91
C TYR A 20 2.00 -6.14 15.93
N PRO A 21 3.30 -6.37 16.17
CA PRO A 21 4.45 -5.53 15.81
C PRO A 21 5.02 -5.75 14.39
N ASN A 22 4.39 -6.58 13.56
CA ASN A 22 4.83 -6.84 12.19
C ASN A 22 4.22 -5.84 11.20
N GLU A 23 4.83 -5.75 10.01
CA GLU A 23 4.27 -4.97 8.90
C GLU A 23 3.09 -5.70 8.24
N CYS A 24 1.96 -5.02 8.08
CA CYS A 24 0.91 -5.46 7.16
C CYS A 24 1.30 -5.10 5.72
N CYS A 25 0.79 -5.83 4.74
CA CYS A 25 0.86 -5.42 3.34
C CYS A 25 -0.41 -5.81 2.57
N GLY A 26 -0.63 -5.18 1.43
CA GLY A 26 -1.71 -5.55 0.54
C GLY A 26 -1.76 -4.72 -0.72
N VAL A 27 -2.73 -5.05 -1.58
CA VAL A 27 -2.91 -4.48 -2.90
C VAL A 27 -4.12 -3.54 -2.91
N LEU A 28 -3.98 -2.41 -3.57
CA LEU A 28 -5.06 -1.46 -3.83
C LEU A 28 -5.68 -1.78 -5.18
N LEU A 29 -6.98 -2.04 -5.19
CA LEU A 29 -7.75 -2.28 -6.41
C LEU A 29 -8.65 -1.09 -6.71
N GLY A 30 -8.71 -0.69 -7.97
CA GLY A 30 -9.40 0.53 -8.35
C GLY A 30 -9.30 0.84 -9.83
N ALA A 31 -9.33 2.13 -10.14
CA ALA A 31 -9.08 2.64 -11.49
C ALA A 31 -8.20 3.89 -11.43
N SER A 32 -7.42 4.13 -12.49
CA SER A 32 -6.72 5.41 -12.69
C SER A 32 -7.27 6.10 -13.92
N ASP A 33 -7.56 7.40 -13.82
CA ASP A 33 -8.01 8.18 -14.98
C ASP A 33 -6.83 8.76 -15.80
N ALA A 34 -7.17 9.39 -16.92
CA ALA A 34 -6.21 10.03 -17.83
C ALA A 34 -5.46 11.22 -17.18
N GLN A 35 -5.96 11.76 -16.08
CA GLN A 35 -5.35 12.83 -15.29
C GLN A 35 -4.47 12.29 -14.15
N ARG A 36 -4.25 10.97 -14.10
CA ARG A 36 -3.51 10.26 -13.05
C ARG A 36 -4.14 10.39 -11.66
N VAL A 37 -5.45 10.63 -11.60
CA VAL A 37 -6.21 10.49 -10.36
C VAL A 37 -6.53 9.01 -10.18
N THR A 38 -6.06 8.43 -9.09
CA THR A 38 -6.33 7.04 -8.75
C THR A 38 -7.50 6.97 -7.78
N THR A 39 -8.49 6.15 -8.08
CA THR A 39 -9.62 5.87 -7.18
C THR A 39 -9.52 4.43 -6.71
N VAL A 40 -9.38 4.23 -5.40
CA VAL A 40 -9.38 2.91 -4.76
C VAL A 40 -10.82 2.51 -4.48
N ALA A 41 -11.22 1.36 -5.01
CA ALA A 41 -12.53 0.78 -4.80
C ALA A 41 -12.52 -0.34 -3.74
N ARG A 42 -11.36 -1.01 -3.56
CA ARG A 42 -11.21 -2.14 -2.64
C ARG A 42 -9.74 -2.36 -2.29
N ILE A 43 -9.49 -3.02 -1.16
CA ILE A 43 -8.16 -3.54 -0.81
C ILE A 43 -8.15 -5.06 -0.81
N LEU A 44 -6.99 -5.64 -1.10
CA LEU A 44 -6.70 -7.05 -0.91
C LEU A 44 -5.53 -7.18 0.07
N PRO A 45 -5.79 -7.56 1.33
CA PRO A 45 -4.72 -7.90 2.27
C PRO A 45 -3.90 -9.07 1.72
N ILE A 46 -2.58 -8.97 1.83
CA ILE A 46 -1.65 -10.08 1.59
C ILE A 46 -1.08 -10.47 2.94
N ASP A 47 -1.28 -11.72 3.34
CA ASP A 47 -0.69 -12.23 4.57
C ASP A 47 0.83 -12.35 4.39
N ASN A 48 1.61 -11.53 5.10
CA ASN A 48 3.08 -11.62 5.22
C ASN A 48 3.53 -12.87 6.02
N ALA A 49 2.84 -14.01 5.85
CA ALA A 49 3.02 -15.22 6.65
C ALA A 49 4.19 -16.12 6.19
N ARG A 50 4.99 -15.71 5.20
CA ARG A 50 6.17 -16.46 4.78
C ARG A 50 7.41 -15.98 5.53
N GLU A 51 7.71 -16.76 6.57
CA GLU A 51 9.01 -16.91 7.24
C GLU A 51 9.32 -15.96 8.41
N GLN A 52 9.20 -16.52 9.62
CA GLN A 52 9.48 -15.92 10.93
C GLN A 52 10.92 -15.39 11.10
N ASP A 53 11.84 -15.71 10.18
CA ASP A 53 13.25 -15.27 10.25
C ASP A 53 13.57 -14.01 9.40
N GLU A 54 12.72 -13.65 8.42
CA GLU A 54 12.84 -12.40 7.64
C GLU A 54 11.85 -11.31 8.11
N GLN A 55 11.01 -11.66 9.07
CA GLN A 55 9.83 -10.92 9.55
C GLN A 55 10.15 -9.59 10.23
N TYR A 56 11.42 -9.26 10.44
CA TYR A 56 11.81 -8.02 11.07
C TYR A 56 11.84 -6.80 10.12
N HIS A 57 11.84 -6.96 8.77
CA HIS A 57 12.12 -5.79 7.90
C HIS A 57 11.56 -5.75 6.45
N ARG A 58 10.63 -6.61 6.00
CA ARG A 58 10.32 -6.66 4.55
C ARG A 58 8.87 -6.98 4.20
N PHE A 59 8.18 -6.05 3.53
CA PHE A 59 7.07 -6.38 2.63
C PHE A 59 7.63 -6.83 1.28
N VAL A 60 7.37 -8.07 0.87
CA VAL A 60 7.67 -8.54 -0.48
C VAL A 60 6.40 -9.10 -1.08
N ILE A 61 5.80 -8.36 -2.00
CA ILE A 61 4.68 -8.86 -2.79
C ILE A 61 5.26 -9.84 -3.80
N SER A 62 4.97 -11.13 -3.64
CA SER A 62 5.47 -12.13 -4.55
C SER A 62 4.81 -11.98 -5.93
N ALA A 63 5.46 -12.49 -6.97
CA ALA A 63 4.86 -12.53 -8.31
C ALA A 63 3.53 -13.30 -8.31
N ASP A 64 3.40 -14.33 -7.48
CA ASP A 64 2.15 -15.10 -7.35
C ASP A 64 1.04 -14.28 -6.70
N ASP A 65 1.35 -13.51 -5.66
CA ASP A 65 0.38 -12.62 -5.00
C ASP A 65 -0.09 -11.51 -5.95
N PHE A 66 0.85 -10.93 -6.71
CA PHE A 66 0.53 -9.93 -7.73
C PHE A 66 -0.37 -10.51 -8.82
N LEU A 67 -0.04 -11.69 -9.35
CA LEU A 67 -0.86 -12.38 -10.36
C LEU A 67 -2.25 -12.76 -9.81
N ALA A 68 -2.33 -13.16 -8.54
CA ALA A 68 -3.61 -13.44 -7.88
C ALA A 68 -4.44 -12.16 -7.75
N ALA A 69 -3.83 -11.06 -7.31
CA ALA A 69 -4.49 -9.76 -7.20
C ALA A 69 -4.97 -9.26 -8.56
N GLU A 70 -4.16 -9.35 -9.62
CA GLU A 70 -4.57 -9.00 -10.99
C GLU A 70 -5.76 -9.84 -11.47
N ARG A 71 -5.77 -11.14 -11.19
CA ARG A 71 -6.90 -12.01 -11.55
C ARG A 71 -8.18 -11.61 -10.83
N ILE A 72 -8.10 -11.25 -9.55
CA ILE A 72 -9.25 -10.78 -8.77
C ILE A 72 -9.72 -9.43 -9.30
N ALA A 73 -8.80 -8.50 -9.55
CA ALA A 73 -9.09 -7.18 -10.09
C ALA A 73 -9.86 -7.30 -11.42
N ARG A 74 -9.36 -8.11 -12.37
CA ARG A 74 -10.01 -8.33 -13.66
C ARG A 74 -11.43 -8.91 -13.53
N ARG A 75 -11.67 -9.83 -12.59
CA ARG A 75 -13.02 -10.39 -12.36
C ARG A 75 -14.01 -9.36 -11.81
N GLN A 76 -13.49 -8.29 -11.22
CA GLN A 76 -14.28 -7.20 -10.64
C GLN A 76 -14.29 -5.96 -11.54
N GLU A 77 -13.76 -6.05 -12.76
CA GLU A 77 -13.58 -4.90 -13.67
C GLU A 77 -12.76 -3.76 -13.05
N LEU A 78 -11.81 -4.14 -12.18
CA LEU A 78 -10.86 -3.25 -11.52
C LEU A 78 -9.44 -3.53 -12.01
N GLU A 79 -8.55 -2.59 -11.69
CA GLU A 79 -7.11 -2.67 -11.94
C GLU A 79 -6.34 -2.64 -10.62
N VAL A 80 -5.13 -3.17 -10.62
CA VAL A 80 -4.18 -2.94 -9.54
C VAL A 80 -3.67 -1.51 -9.69
N VAL A 81 -3.99 -0.66 -8.73
CA VAL A 81 -3.61 0.77 -8.76
C VAL A 81 -2.49 1.11 -7.78
N GLY A 82 -2.13 0.16 -6.93
CA GLY A 82 -1.00 0.31 -6.04
C GLY A 82 -0.99 -0.69 -4.90
N PHE A 83 -0.26 -0.34 -3.86
CA PHE A 83 -0.01 -1.19 -2.71
C PHE A 83 -0.10 -0.37 -1.42
N TYR A 84 -0.35 -1.04 -0.31
CA TYR A 84 -0.26 -0.43 1.01
C TYR A 84 0.57 -1.31 1.94
N HIS A 85 1.22 -0.68 2.92
CA HIS A 85 1.85 -1.37 4.03
C HIS A 85 1.88 -0.49 5.29
N SER A 86 2.17 -1.10 6.43
CA SER A 86 2.35 -0.39 7.70
C SER A 86 3.81 -0.37 8.13
N HIS A 87 4.21 0.70 8.80
CA HIS A 87 5.50 0.86 9.47
C HIS A 87 5.31 0.84 11.00
N PRO A 88 5.65 -0.26 11.68
CA PRO A 88 5.65 -0.36 13.13
C PRO A 88 6.71 0.55 13.75
N ASP A 89 6.31 1.41 14.68
CA ASP A 89 7.18 2.34 15.43
C ASP A 89 8.06 3.27 14.56
N HIS A 90 7.69 3.41 13.29
CA HIS A 90 8.37 4.22 12.28
C HIS A 90 7.38 5.17 11.58
N PRO A 91 7.86 6.31 11.04
CA PRO A 91 7.01 7.26 10.35
C PRO A 91 6.45 6.69 9.04
N ALA A 92 5.28 7.22 8.64
CA ALA A 92 4.64 6.92 7.36
C ALA A 92 5.37 7.62 6.21
N ARG A 93 6.60 7.19 5.92
CA ARG A 93 7.45 7.70 4.86
C ARG A 93 8.19 6.54 4.23
N PRO A 94 8.36 6.54 2.91
CA PRO A 94 9.04 5.45 2.24
C PRO A 94 10.50 5.39 2.67
N SER A 95 10.97 4.19 2.96
CA SER A 95 12.36 3.87 3.19
C SER A 95 13.14 3.81 1.87
N GLU A 96 14.47 3.75 1.94
CA GLU A 96 15.27 3.49 0.74
C GLU A 96 14.99 2.10 0.13
N TYR A 97 14.65 1.12 0.98
CA TYR A 97 14.29 -0.22 0.54
C TYR A 97 13.01 -0.19 -0.30
N ASP A 98 12.00 0.56 0.14
CA ASP A 98 10.74 0.75 -0.59
C ASP A 98 11.01 1.36 -1.96
N ARG A 99 11.96 2.30 -2.02
CA ARG A 99 12.35 2.97 -3.28
C ARG A 99 13.02 2.01 -4.25
N ALA A 100 13.81 1.07 -3.74
CA ALA A 100 14.51 0.07 -4.55
C ALA A 100 13.55 -0.99 -5.12
N HIS A 101 12.45 -1.30 -4.41
CA HIS A 101 11.47 -2.32 -4.79
C HIS A 101 10.19 -1.75 -5.40
N ALA A 102 10.01 -0.43 -5.37
CA ALA A 102 8.87 0.22 -5.97
C ALA A 102 8.92 0.19 -7.49
N LEU A 103 7.79 -0.18 -8.08
CA LEU A 103 7.49 -0.02 -9.48
C LEU A 103 6.93 1.38 -9.75
N PRO A 104 7.33 2.00 -10.88
CA PRO A 104 6.75 3.26 -11.32
C PRO A 104 5.24 3.10 -11.60
N PHE A 105 4.50 4.22 -11.56
CA PHE A 105 3.05 4.32 -11.85
C PHE A 105 2.08 3.85 -10.77
N TYR A 106 2.53 3.03 -9.82
CA TYR A 106 1.71 2.61 -8.68
C TYR A 106 1.72 3.63 -7.55
N SER A 107 0.62 3.64 -6.80
CA SER A 107 0.50 4.42 -5.56
C SER A 107 0.89 3.54 -4.36
N TYR A 108 1.65 4.10 -3.42
CA TYR A 108 2.11 3.40 -2.22
C TYR A 108 1.54 4.10 -1.00
N ILE A 109 0.54 3.49 -0.37
CA ILE A 109 0.01 3.96 0.90
C ILE A 109 0.88 3.41 2.04
N ILE A 110 1.32 4.28 2.93
CA ILE A 110 2.08 3.92 4.12
C ILE A 110 1.33 4.40 5.35
N VAL A 111 1.13 3.49 6.31
CA VAL A 111 0.52 3.78 7.60
C VAL A 111 1.53 3.62 8.72
N ALA A 112 1.78 4.66 9.49
CA ALA A 112 2.55 4.55 10.72
C ALA A 112 1.70 3.86 11.79
N VAL A 113 2.24 2.86 12.46
CA VAL A 113 1.55 2.18 13.57
C VAL A 113 2.46 2.20 14.78
N ALA A 114 2.07 2.90 15.83
CA ALA A 114 2.84 2.99 17.07
C ALA A 114 2.03 2.37 18.21
N ALA A 115 2.63 1.45 18.96
CA ALA A 115 1.98 0.77 20.07
C ALA A 115 0.56 0.23 19.74
N ARG A 116 0.40 -0.43 18.58
CA ARG A 116 -0.88 -0.96 18.05
C ARG A 116 -1.94 0.09 17.68
N VAL A 117 -1.56 1.35 17.52
CA VAL A 117 -2.47 2.43 17.10
C VAL A 117 -2.02 3.00 15.77
N ALA A 118 -2.90 3.02 14.78
CA ALA A 118 -2.62 3.61 13.47
C ALA A 118 -2.59 5.15 13.57
N GLY A 119 -1.48 5.74 13.12
CA GLY A 119 -1.20 7.17 13.16
C GLY A 119 -1.25 7.81 11.78
N ALA A 120 -0.11 8.33 11.32
CA ALA A 120 -0.02 9.00 10.02
C ALA A 120 -0.38 8.03 8.88
N PHE A 121 -1.16 8.53 7.92
CA PHE A 121 -1.55 7.84 6.69
C PHE A 121 -1.11 8.72 5.52
N THR A 122 -0.26 8.19 4.67
CA THR A 122 0.35 8.95 3.57
C THR A 122 0.34 8.12 2.30
N SER A 123 0.38 8.79 1.14
CA SER A 123 0.56 8.13 -0.14
C SER A 123 1.77 8.70 -0.87
N TRP A 124 2.41 7.86 -1.66
CA TRP A 124 3.65 8.16 -2.38
C TRP A 124 3.62 7.52 -3.76
N ARG A 125 4.22 8.18 -4.74
CA ARG A 125 4.44 7.62 -6.08
C ARG A 125 5.89 7.70 -6.45
N LEU A 126 6.40 6.64 -7.07
CA LEU A 126 7.75 6.67 -7.62
C LEU A 126 7.75 7.41 -8.96
N SER A 127 8.45 8.53 -9.00
CA SER A 127 8.61 9.33 -10.21
C SER A 127 9.54 8.62 -11.21
N PRO A 128 9.08 8.33 -12.44
CA PRO A 128 9.91 7.64 -13.44
C PRO A 128 11.15 8.46 -13.84
N ALA A 129 11.06 9.79 -13.74
CA ALA A 129 12.12 10.70 -14.15
C ALA A 129 13.21 10.85 -13.10
N SER A 130 12.84 11.09 -11.83
CA SER A 130 13.79 11.33 -10.75
C SER A 130 14.18 10.04 -10.00
N LYS A 131 13.41 8.96 -10.16
CA LYS A 131 13.49 7.73 -9.33
C LYS A 131 13.38 8.03 -7.83
N GLN A 132 12.71 9.12 -7.48
CA GLN A 132 12.41 9.51 -6.11
C GLN A 132 10.92 9.37 -5.85
N PHE A 133 10.57 9.16 -4.58
CA PHE A 133 9.18 9.22 -4.16
C PHE A 133 8.73 10.66 -4.07
N GLU A 134 7.60 10.93 -4.72
CA GLU A 134 6.86 12.17 -4.59
C GLU A 134 5.63 11.88 -3.75
N GLN A 135 5.38 12.72 -2.75
CA GLN A 135 4.20 12.57 -1.90
C GLN A 135 2.96 12.82 -2.75
N GLU A 136 2.00 11.92 -2.62
CA GLU A 136 0.71 12.00 -3.29
C GLU A 136 -0.37 12.43 -2.29
N ASP A 137 -1.16 13.43 -2.67
CA ASP A 137 -2.32 13.86 -1.90
C ASP A 137 -3.34 12.73 -1.76
N VAL A 138 -3.82 12.54 -0.53
CA VAL A 138 -4.86 11.57 -0.17
C VAL A 138 -6.17 12.31 0.06
N ASP A 139 -7.20 11.95 -0.71
CA ASP A 139 -8.58 12.39 -0.51
C ASP A 139 -9.39 11.21 0.02
N ALA A 140 -9.71 11.27 1.31
CA ALA A 140 -10.51 10.28 2.03
C ALA A 140 -11.90 10.86 2.32
N SER A 141 -12.83 10.72 1.37
CA SER A 141 -14.19 11.29 1.42
C SER A 141 -15.28 10.25 1.63
#